data_AF-A0A2M8NBV3-F1
#
_entry.id   AF-A0A2M8NBV3-F1
#
_cell.length_a   1.000
_cell.length_b   1.000
_cell.length_c   1.000
_cell.angle_alpha   90.00
_cell.angle_beta   90.00
_cell.angle_gamma   90.00
#
_symmetry.space_group_name_H-M   'P 1'
#
loop_
_entity.id
_entity.type
_entity.pdbx_description
1 polymer ?
#
loop_
_entity_poly.entity_id
_entity_poly.type
_entity_poly.pdbx_seq_one_letter_code
_entity_poly.pdbx_strand_id
1 'polypeptide(L)'
;MSFQPNLGNVAGCAWQGVAGRVVDINGVSVTQQYRVRAFATGFERITTTGSNSFYDPTSGWEIQVANQINAQTYFVRLETLAGTPISPDIQVTFPQDCNQNVAIITFSQVREFGP
;
A
#
# COMPACT_ATOMS: atom_id res chain seq x y z
N MET A 1 -0.75 -8.35 -6.66
CA MET A 1 -1.35 -7.01 -6.70
C MET A 1 -2.58 -7.08 -7.59
N SER A 2 -3.65 -6.39 -7.22
CA SER A 2 -4.85 -6.22 -8.05
C SER A 2 -5.23 -4.73 -8.09
N PHE A 3 -6.01 -4.33 -9.09
CA PHE A 3 -6.61 -2.99 -9.14
C PHE A 3 -8.13 -3.11 -8.92
N GLN A 4 -8.69 -2.12 -8.25
CA GLN A 4 -10.12 -2.03 -8.00
C GLN A 4 -10.60 -0.57 -7.96
N PRO A 5 -11.92 -0.33 -8.03
CA PRO A 5 -12.47 1.01 -7.82
C PRO A 5 -12.23 1.47 -6.38
N ASN A 6 -12.20 2.79 -6.18
CA ASN A 6 -12.19 3.38 -4.85
C ASN A 6 -13.54 3.16 -4.18
N LEU A 7 -13.56 2.22 -3.24
CA LEU A 7 -14.71 1.87 -2.40
C LEU A 7 -14.53 2.34 -0.95
N GLY A 8 -13.36 2.89 -0.60
CA GLY A 8 -13.02 3.30 0.76
C GLY A 8 -13.56 4.68 1.16
N ASN A 9 -14.01 5.49 0.19
CA ASN A 9 -14.59 6.81 0.43
C ASN A 9 -15.48 7.28 -0.74
N VAL A 10 -16.13 8.44 -0.59
CA VAL A 10 -17.06 9.03 -1.58
C VAL A 10 -16.37 9.80 -2.71
N ALA A 11 -15.04 9.89 -2.74
CA ALA A 11 -14.31 10.71 -3.72
C ALA A 11 -14.26 10.07 -5.12
N GLY A 12 -14.52 8.77 -5.24
CA GLY A 12 -14.56 8.08 -6.54
C GLY A 12 -13.31 8.35 -7.38
N CYS A 13 -13.48 8.92 -8.57
CA CYS A 13 -12.40 9.24 -9.51
C CYS A 13 -11.51 10.42 -9.09
N ALA A 14 -11.93 11.24 -8.11
CA ALA A 14 -11.11 12.33 -7.55
C ALA A 14 -10.09 11.81 -6.51
N TRP A 15 -9.82 10.51 -6.53
CA TRP A 15 -8.92 9.82 -5.63
C TRP A 15 -8.21 8.70 -6.38
N GLN A 16 -6.91 8.56 -6.15
CA GLN A 16 -6.13 7.42 -6.62
C GLN A 16 -5.11 7.08 -5.54
N GLY A 17 -4.90 5.79 -5.28
CA GLY A 17 -4.07 5.37 -4.15
C GLY A 17 -3.65 3.92 -4.16
N VAL A 18 -2.75 3.62 -3.25
CA VAL A 18 -2.26 2.29 -2.96
C VAL A 18 -2.72 1.91 -1.57
N ALA A 19 -3.16 0.68 -1.40
CA ALA A 19 -3.66 0.19 -0.12
C ALA A 19 -3.34 -1.29 0.03
N GLY A 20 -3.49 -1.80 1.24
CA GLY A 20 -3.12 -3.18 1.45
C GLY A 20 -3.05 -3.62 2.90
N ARG A 21 -2.39 -4.77 3.05
CA ARG A 21 -2.15 -5.42 4.33
C ARG A 21 -0.81 -6.13 4.34
N VAL A 22 -0.39 -6.58 5.52
CA VAL A 22 0.86 -7.31 5.71
C VAL A 22 0.57 -8.61 6.44
N VAL A 23 1.06 -9.72 5.90
CA VAL A 23 0.84 -11.06 6.46
C VAL A 23 2.16 -11.76 6.76
N ASP A 24 2.17 -12.59 7.79
CA ASP A 24 3.29 -13.44 8.18
C ASP A 24 3.46 -14.63 7.20
N ILE A 25 4.40 -15.53 7.52
CA ILE A 25 4.69 -16.72 6.72
C ILE A 25 3.51 -17.69 6.62
N ASN A 26 2.57 -17.63 7.56
CA ASN A 26 1.36 -18.44 7.61
C ASN A 26 0.18 -17.76 6.89
N GLY A 27 0.40 -16.57 6.33
CA GLY A 27 -0.66 -15.77 5.72
C GLY A 27 -1.57 -15.08 6.75
N VAL A 28 -1.18 -15.04 8.02
CA VAL A 28 -1.92 -14.37 9.10
C VAL A 28 -1.50 -12.90 9.15
N SER A 29 -2.48 -12.01 9.28
CA SER A 29 -2.21 -10.56 9.38
C SER A 29 -1.30 -10.27 10.56
N VAL A 30 -0.21 -9.54 10.29
CA VAL A 30 0.74 -9.18 11.34
C VAL A 30 0.10 -8.17 12.30
N THR A 31 0.47 -8.25 13.58
CA THR A 31 0.13 -7.24 14.59
C THR A 31 1.27 -6.26 14.84
N GLN A 32 2.48 -6.63 14.42
CA GLN A 32 3.65 -5.76 14.44
C GLN A 32 3.45 -4.56 13.51
N GLN A 33 3.82 -3.37 14.00
CA GLN A 33 3.80 -2.17 13.18
C GLN A 33 5.03 -2.08 12.29
N TYR A 34 4.77 -1.72 11.04
CA TYR A 34 5.75 -1.41 9.99
C TYR A 34 5.40 -0.08 9.34
N ARG A 35 6.35 0.50 8.61
CA ARG A 35 6.11 1.64 7.72
C ARG A 35 5.84 1.14 6.31
N VAL A 36 4.89 1.77 5.63
CA VAL A 36 4.69 1.63 4.19
C VAL A 36 5.01 2.97 3.56
N ARG A 37 5.92 2.96 2.59
CA ARG A 37 6.34 4.15 1.86
C ARG A 37 5.90 4.03 0.42
N ALA A 38 5.21 5.06 -0.08
CA ALA A 38 4.91 5.24 -1.49
C ALA A 38 5.67 6.45 -2.03
N PHE A 39 6.37 6.29 -3.14
CA PHE A 39 7.24 7.33 -3.69
C PHE A 39 7.31 7.30 -5.21
N ALA A 40 7.62 8.46 -5.79
CA ALA A 40 7.91 8.68 -7.20
C ALA A 40 8.75 9.96 -7.32
N THR A 41 9.18 10.34 -8.53
CA THR A 41 9.85 11.63 -8.73
C THR A 41 8.98 12.78 -8.24
N GLY A 42 9.47 13.53 -7.23
CA GLY A 42 8.75 14.66 -6.65
C GLY A 42 7.57 14.30 -5.73
N PHE A 43 7.36 13.01 -5.41
CA PHE A 43 6.28 12.54 -4.54
C PHE A 43 6.82 11.56 -3.49
N GLU A 44 6.42 11.77 -2.24
CA GLU A 44 6.67 10.82 -1.16
C GLU A 44 5.58 10.93 -0.10
N ARG A 45 5.08 9.77 0.34
CA ARG A 45 4.18 9.61 1.47
C ARG A 45 4.51 8.34 2.23
N ILE A 46 4.33 8.38 3.54
CA ILE A 46 4.56 7.25 4.44
C ILE A 46 3.31 7.10 5.31
N THR A 47 2.89 5.86 5.52
CA THR A 47 1.91 5.48 6.54
C THR A 47 2.44 4.32 7.36
N THR A 48 1.68 3.87 8.36
CA THR A 48 1.97 2.68 9.15
C THR A 48 0.93 1.59 8.91
N THR A 49 1.33 0.33 9.06
CA THR A 49 0.38 -0.78 9.11
C THR A 49 -0.60 -0.60 10.28
N GLY A 50 -1.85 -1.06 10.09
CA GLY A 50 -2.93 -0.91 11.08
C GLY A 50 -3.58 0.47 11.11
N SER A 51 -3.18 1.39 10.21
CA SER A 51 -3.76 2.74 10.12
C SER A 51 -5.15 2.77 9.47
N ASN A 52 -5.51 1.73 8.71
CA ASN A 52 -6.80 1.66 8.02
C ASN A 52 -7.41 0.25 8.09
N SER A 53 -8.36 0.07 9.00
CA SER A 53 -9.03 -1.22 9.24
C SER A 53 -9.95 -1.68 8.11
N PHE A 54 -10.26 -0.83 7.13
CA PHE A 54 -11.04 -1.22 5.94
C PHE A 54 -10.33 -2.29 5.12
N TYR A 55 -9.00 -2.23 5.02
CA TYR A 55 -8.21 -3.16 4.21
C TYR A 55 -7.78 -4.41 4.98
N ASP A 56 -7.57 -4.29 6.30
CA ASP A 56 -7.32 -5.40 7.22
C ASP A 56 -7.36 -4.89 8.67
N PRO A 57 -7.97 -5.61 9.64
CA PRO A 57 -8.17 -5.10 10.99
C PRO A 57 -6.90 -4.74 11.76
N THR A 58 -5.78 -5.44 11.54
CA THR A 58 -4.55 -5.26 12.33
C THR A 58 -3.40 -4.66 11.53
N SER A 59 -3.35 -4.95 10.23
CA SER A 59 -2.23 -4.58 9.36
C SER A 59 -2.62 -3.65 8.21
N GLY A 60 -3.90 -3.30 8.10
CA GLY A 60 -4.44 -2.54 6.97
C GLY A 60 -3.87 -1.13 6.87
N TRP A 61 -3.64 -0.66 5.65
CA TRP A 61 -3.05 0.65 5.37
C TRP A 61 -3.53 1.21 4.03
N GLU A 62 -3.45 2.53 3.88
CA GLU A 62 -3.78 3.25 2.64
C GLU A 62 -2.91 4.49 2.48
N ILE A 63 -2.50 4.78 1.25
CA ILE A 63 -1.83 6.02 0.86
C ILE A 63 -2.50 6.54 -0.41
N GLN A 64 -3.06 7.75 -0.33
CA GLN A 64 -3.47 8.50 -1.51
C GLN A 64 -2.23 9.02 -2.26
N VAL A 65 -2.14 8.72 -3.55
CA VAL A 65 -1.01 9.14 -4.41
C VAL A 65 -1.38 10.28 -5.36
N ALA A 66 -2.68 10.46 -5.63
CA ALA A 66 -3.19 11.59 -6.40
C ALA A 66 -4.65 11.94 -6.05
N ASN A 67 -5.04 13.16 -6.38
CA ASN A 67 -6.41 13.69 -6.28
C ASN A 67 -7.18 13.63 -7.61
N GLN A 68 -6.64 12.91 -8.59
CA GLN A 68 -7.23 12.66 -9.90
C GLN A 68 -6.61 11.40 -10.50
N ILE A 69 -7.36 10.73 -11.39
CA ILE A 69 -6.86 9.57 -12.11
C ILE A 69 -5.72 9.97 -13.05
N ASN A 70 -4.61 9.25 -12.97
CA ASN A 70 -3.47 9.41 -13.87
C ASN A 70 -2.83 8.04 -14.21
N ALA A 71 -1.85 8.07 -15.11
CA ALA A 71 -1.04 6.92 -15.53
C ALA A 71 0.39 6.91 -14.92
N GLN A 72 0.62 7.70 -13.86
CA GLN A 72 1.93 7.83 -13.23
C GLN A 72 2.34 6.50 -12.59
N THR A 73 3.64 6.24 -12.63
CA THR A 73 4.23 5.10 -11.92
C THR A 73 4.68 5.54 -10.54
N TYR A 74 4.27 4.76 -9.53
CA TYR A 74 4.68 4.89 -8.15
C TYR A 74 5.40 3.62 -7.71
N PHE A 75 6.22 3.74 -6.68
CA PHE A 75 6.87 2.62 -6.01
C PHE A 75 6.37 2.52 -4.59
N VAL A 76 6.10 1.30 -4.14
CA VAL A 76 5.64 1.02 -2.78
C VAL A 76 6.54 0.00 -2.13
N ARG A 77 6.94 0.25 -0.88
CA ARG A 77 7.83 -0.63 -0.11
C ARG A 77 7.42 -0.71 1.34
N LEU A 78 7.66 -1.87 1.94
CA LEU A 78 7.56 -2.10 3.38
C LEU A 78 8.92 -1.84 4.05
N GLU A 79 8.90 -1.10 5.15
CA GLU A 79 10.08 -0.70 5.92
C GLU A 79 9.86 -0.99 7.42
N THR A 80 10.95 -1.17 8.17
CA THR A 80 10.90 -1.10 9.63
C THR A 80 10.45 0.29 10.09
N LEU A 81 10.09 0.44 11.37
CA LEU A 81 9.79 1.76 11.93
C LEU A 81 10.97 2.75 11.87
N ALA A 82 12.20 2.25 11.74
CA ALA A 82 13.40 3.05 11.55
C ALA A 82 13.64 3.45 10.07
N GLY A 83 12.80 3.00 9.13
CA GLY A 83 12.94 3.27 7.69
C GLY A 83 13.87 2.29 6.97
N THR A 84 14.22 1.15 7.59
CA THR A 84 15.02 0.13 6.91
C THR A 84 14.14 -0.67 5.95
N PRO A 85 14.47 -0.73 4.65
CA PRO A 85 13.79 -1.59 3.68
C PRO A 85 13.71 -3.06 4.11
N ILE A 86 12.52 -3.64 4.12
CA ILE A 86 12.30 -5.08 4.36
C ILE A 86 11.56 -5.79 3.23
N SER A 87 11.14 -5.06 2.19
CA SER A 87 10.68 -5.61 0.92
C SER A 87 11.43 -4.99 -0.27
N PRO A 88 11.40 -5.63 -1.46
CA PRO A 88 11.67 -4.95 -2.72
C PRO A 88 10.66 -3.81 -2.98
N ASP A 89 10.98 -2.93 -3.92
CA ASP A 89 10.01 -1.97 -4.46
C ASP A 89 8.98 -2.67 -5.33
N ILE A 90 7.71 -2.43 -5.03
CA ILE A 90 6.60 -2.80 -5.88
C ILE A 90 6.30 -1.62 -6.80
N GLN A 91 6.53 -1.80 -8.09
CA GLN A 91 6.14 -0.83 -9.10
C GLN A 91 4.62 -0.89 -9.33
N VAL A 92 3.97 0.27 -9.26
CA VAL A 92 2.54 0.46 -9.50
C VAL A 92 2.36 1.48 -10.61
N THR A 93 2.00 1.01 -11.79
CA THR A 93 1.60 1.87 -12.92
C THR A 93 0.09 1.78 -13.06
N PHE A 94 -0.62 2.88 -12.81
CA PHE A 94 -2.07 2.90 -12.91
C PHE A 94 -2.52 2.90 -14.38
N PRO A 95 -3.66 2.25 -14.71
CA PRO A 95 -4.16 2.17 -16.07
C PRO A 95 -4.90 3.43 -16.54
N GLN A 96 -4.93 4.50 -15.74
CA GLN A 96 -5.73 5.70 -15.98
C GLN A 96 -7.25 5.43 -16.12
N ASP A 97 -7.75 4.43 -15.38
CA ASP A 97 -9.16 4.04 -15.34
C ASP A 97 -9.71 4.27 -13.92
N CYS A 98 -10.85 4.96 -13.82
CA CYS A 98 -11.51 5.22 -12.54
C CYS A 98 -11.98 3.93 -11.84
N ASN A 99 -12.31 2.88 -12.60
CA ASN A 99 -12.66 1.59 -12.02
C ASN A 99 -11.44 0.79 -11.52
N GLN A 100 -10.24 1.34 -11.69
CA GLN A 100 -8.96 0.71 -11.37
C GLN A 100 -8.01 1.74 -10.72
N ASN A 101 -8.55 2.59 -9.84
CA ASN A 101 -7.84 3.69 -9.21
C ASN A 101 -7.30 3.37 -7.81
N VAL A 102 -7.51 2.15 -7.30
CA VAL A 102 -6.85 1.64 -6.10
C VAL A 102 -6.03 0.40 -6.44
N ALA A 103 -4.73 0.44 -6.16
CA ALA A 103 -3.87 -0.74 -6.23
C ALA A 103 -3.81 -1.43 -4.87
N ILE A 104 -4.22 -2.70 -4.81
CA ILE A 104 -4.22 -3.52 -3.61
C ILE A 104 -2.97 -4.40 -3.56
N ILE A 105 -2.20 -4.22 -2.49
CA ILE A 105 -0.93 -4.87 -2.25
C ILE A 105 -1.02 -5.71 -0.97
N THR A 106 -0.57 -6.95 -1.05
CA THR A 106 -0.31 -7.78 0.14
C THR A 106 1.18 -8.00 0.23
N PHE A 107 1.80 -7.53 1.31
CA PHE A 107 3.17 -7.92 1.64
C PHE A 107 3.12 -9.21 2.42
N SER A 108 3.70 -10.27 1.86
CA SER A 108 3.82 -11.57 2.53
C SER A 108 5.25 -11.79 2.99
N GLN A 109 5.41 -12.16 4.25
CA GLN A 109 6.68 -12.58 4.77
C GLN A 109 7.10 -13.91 4.14
N VAL A 110 8.20 -13.92 3.39
CA VAL A 110 8.72 -15.13 2.71
C VAL A 110 9.85 -15.82 3.47
N ARG A 111 10.29 -15.21 4.57
CA ARG A 111 11.29 -15.74 5.51
C ARG A 111 11.09 -15.09 6.87
N GLU A 112 11.38 -15.82 7.94
CA GLU A 112 11.34 -15.24 9.29
C GLU A 112 12.24 -14.00 9.36
N PHE A 113 11.74 -12.95 10.01
CA PHE A 113 12.58 -11.81 10.37
C PHE A 113 13.53 -12.35 11.45
N GLY A 114 14.84 -12.33 11.16
CA GLY A 114 15.84 -12.78 12.13
C GLY A 114 15.69 -12.05 13.47
N PRO A 115 16.17 -12.68 14.56
CA PRO A 115 16.07 -12.13 15.91
C PRO A 115 16.74 -10.75 16.05
#